data_AF-A0A533XCK9-F1
#
_entry.id   AF-A0A533XCK9-F1
#
_cell.length_a   1.000
_cell.length_b   1.000
_cell.length_c   1.000
_cell.angle_alpha   90.00
_cell.angle_beta   90.00
_cell.angle_gamma   90.00
#
_symmetry.space_group_name_H-M   'P 1'
#
loop_
_entity.id
_entity.type
_entity.pdbx_description
1 polymer ?
#
loop_
_entity_poly.entity_id
_entity_poly.type
_entity_poly.pdbx_seq_one_letter_code
_entity_poly.pdbx_strand_id
1 'polypeptide(L)'
;PKINPEVEINPNHPNLTIWHNKIDCCMFVGVHCHQANLSLKIIRGGTSCYTIAMCAQAGHEDAMLSFRDASVEKIMRLAEWVRKLKGTVKVSQVVSKSGASN
;
A
#
# COMPACT_ATOMS: atom_id res chain seq x y z
N PRO A 1 -2.71 11.12 -23.10
CA PRO A 1 -1.23 11.25 -23.06
C PRO A 1 -0.56 9.87 -22.93
N LYS A 2 0.57 9.62 -23.61
CA LYS A 2 1.42 8.45 -23.36
C LYS A 2 2.13 8.66 -22.02
N ILE A 3 1.48 8.25 -20.93
CA ILE A 3 2.08 8.17 -19.60
C ILE A 3 3.01 6.96 -19.56
N ASN A 4 4.11 7.05 -18.82
CA ASN A 4 4.97 5.89 -18.57
C ASN A 4 4.46 5.11 -17.34
N PRO A 5 3.80 3.96 -17.51
CA PRO A 5 3.25 3.20 -16.39
C PRO A 5 4.32 2.62 -15.46
N GLU A 6 5.61 2.67 -15.82
CA GLU A 6 6.69 2.25 -14.91
C GLU A 6 7.01 3.28 -13.83
N VAL A 7 6.61 4.53 -14.01
CA VAL A 7 7.14 5.64 -13.19
C VAL A 7 6.03 6.48 -12.54
N GLU A 8 4.87 6.62 -13.19
CA GLU A 8 3.85 7.56 -12.74
C GLU A 8 2.44 6.97 -12.76
N ILE A 9 1.60 7.33 -11.78
CA ILE A 9 0.17 7.02 -11.74
C ILE A 9 -0.59 8.03 -12.59
N ASN A 10 -1.39 7.57 -13.55
CA ASN A 10 -2.27 8.42 -14.34
C ASN A 10 -3.60 8.67 -13.60
N PRO A 11 -3.99 9.92 -13.31
CA PRO A 11 -5.30 10.20 -12.69
C PRO A 11 -6.50 9.69 -13.51
N ASN A 12 -6.39 9.61 -14.83
CA ASN A 12 -7.47 9.16 -15.71
C ASN A 12 -7.49 7.63 -15.93
N HIS A 13 -6.34 6.96 -15.77
CA HIS A 13 -6.19 5.51 -15.93
C HIS A 13 -5.21 4.96 -14.88
N PRO A 14 -5.58 4.98 -13.60
CA PRO A 14 -4.67 4.67 -12.50
C PRO A 14 -4.27 3.20 -12.42
N ASN A 15 -5.05 2.37 -13.08
CA ASN A 15 -4.84 0.95 -13.23
C ASN A 15 -3.58 0.57 -14.00
N LEU A 16 -3.14 1.39 -14.96
CA LEU A 16 -2.03 1.04 -15.84
C LEU A 16 -0.73 0.78 -15.07
N THR A 17 -0.37 1.67 -14.15
CA THR A 17 0.85 1.57 -13.33
C THR A 17 0.80 0.40 -12.37
N ILE A 18 -0.36 0.21 -11.73
CA ILE A 18 -0.58 -0.87 -10.76
C ILE A 18 -0.51 -2.23 -11.44
N TRP A 19 -1.17 -2.41 -12.59
CA TRP A 19 -1.18 -3.68 -13.31
C TRP A 19 0.15 -3.97 -14.00
N HIS A 20 0.80 -2.96 -14.58
CA HIS A 20 2.11 -3.12 -15.23
C HIS A 20 3.17 -3.64 -14.24
N ASN A 21 3.18 -3.06 -13.03
CA ASN A 21 4.16 -3.42 -12.00
C ASN A 21 3.67 -4.51 -11.02
N LYS A 22 2.49 -5.10 -11.27
CA LYS A 22 1.87 -6.14 -10.41
C LYS A 22 1.82 -5.74 -8.93
N ILE A 23 1.35 -4.52 -8.67
CA ILE A 23 1.28 -3.97 -7.31
C ILE A 23 -0.01 -4.44 -6.64
N ASP A 24 0.13 -5.36 -5.68
CA ASP A 24 -1.00 -5.89 -4.92
C ASP A 24 -1.28 -5.11 -3.62
N CYS A 25 -0.30 -4.32 -3.13
CA CYS A 25 -0.41 -3.56 -1.89
C CYS A 25 0.30 -2.20 -2.01
N CYS A 26 -0.34 -1.17 -1.47
CA CYS A 26 0.07 0.22 -1.53
C CYS A 26 0.04 0.80 -0.10
N MET A 27 1.18 1.29 0.42
CA MET A 27 1.25 1.85 1.78
C MET A 27 1.68 3.32 1.77
N PHE A 28 0.84 4.19 2.33
CA PHE A 28 1.07 5.63 2.45
C PHE A 28 1.64 5.96 3.83
N VAL A 29 2.86 6.47 3.89
CA VAL A 29 3.54 6.80 5.15
C VAL A 29 3.96 8.28 5.12
N GLY A 30 3.47 9.07 6.07
CA GLY A 30 3.85 10.48 6.20
C GLY A 30 3.35 11.39 5.06
N VAL A 31 2.31 10.96 4.32
CA VAL A 31 1.71 11.74 3.23
C VAL A 31 0.67 12.71 3.81
N HIS A 32 0.66 13.96 3.33
CA HIS A 32 -0.36 14.94 3.71
C HIS A 32 -1.77 14.44 3.40
N CYS A 33 -2.72 14.68 4.30
CA CYS A 33 -4.02 14.03 4.24
C CYS A 33 -4.79 14.28 2.94
N HIS A 34 -4.70 15.51 2.42
CA HIS A 34 -5.33 15.87 1.15
C HIS A 34 -4.77 15.06 -0.03
N GLN A 35 -3.44 14.89 -0.08
CA GLN A 35 -2.77 14.14 -1.15
C GLN A 35 -3.01 12.63 -1.02
N ALA A 36 -3.06 12.12 0.22
CA ALA A 36 -3.38 10.73 0.50
C ALA A 36 -4.80 10.39 0.02
N ASN A 37 -5.80 11.21 0.36
CA ASN A 37 -7.19 10.97 -0.06
C ASN A 37 -7.36 11.03 -1.59
N LEU A 38 -6.72 11.99 -2.26
CA LEU A 38 -6.73 12.04 -3.72
C LEU A 38 -6.14 10.76 -4.33
N SER A 39 -4.97 10.34 -3.86
CA SER A 39 -4.29 9.14 -4.35
C SER A 39 -5.09 7.86 -4.07
N LEU A 40 -5.73 7.77 -2.90
CA LEU A 40 -6.57 6.63 -2.52
C LEU A 40 -7.78 6.47 -3.44
N LYS A 41 -8.47 7.58 -3.78
CA LYS A 41 -9.59 7.56 -4.73
C LYS A 41 -9.16 7.12 -6.12
N ILE A 42 -8.00 7.60 -6.57
CA ILE A 42 -7.41 7.23 -7.85
C ILE A 42 -7.09 5.72 -7.88
N ILE A 43 -6.38 5.19 -6.89
CA ILE A 43 -6.00 3.77 -6.85
C ILE A 43 -7.23 2.87 -6.70
N ARG A 44 -8.17 3.21 -5.82
CA ARG A 44 -9.36 2.40 -5.54
C ARG A 44 -10.41 2.45 -6.65
N GLY A 45 -10.46 3.54 -7.41
CA GLY A 45 -11.43 3.70 -8.50
C GLY A 45 -11.18 2.78 -9.68
N GLY A 46 -9.95 2.25 -9.84
CA GLY A 46 -9.58 1.43 -11.00
C GLY A 46 -8.85 0.12 -10.69
N THR A 47 -8.56 -0.19 -9.42
CA THR A 47 -7.72 -1.33 -9.05
C THR A 47 -8.16 -2.02 -7.78
N SER A 48 -7.71 -3.27 -7.60
CA SER A 48 -7.82 -4.03 -6.36
C SER A 48 -6.59 -3.90 -5.46
N CYS A 49 -5.69 -2.91 -5.66
CA CYS A 49 -4.52 -2.74 -4.79
C CYS A 49 -4.98 -2.57 -3.34
N TYR A 50 -4.46 -3.39 -2.42
CA TYR A 50 -4.75 -3.25 -1.01
C TYR A 50 -4.10 -1.98 -0.45
N THR A 51 -4.90 -1.02 0.01
CA THR A 51 -4.41 0.28 0.44
C THR A 51 -4.28 0.41 1.96
N ILE A 52 -3.10 0.81 2.41
CA ILE A 52 -2.80 1.07 3.82
C ILE A 52 -2.40 2.54 3.96
N ALA A 53 -2.94 3.25 4.95
CA ALA A 53 -2.53 4.62 5.25
C ALA A 53 -2.07 4.78 6.70
N MET A 54 -0.89 5.37 6.90
CA MET A 54 -0.32 5.71 8.20
C MET A 54 -0.34 7.22 8.38
N CYS A 55 -1.40 7.70 9.03
CA CYS A 55 -1.64 9.13 9.26
C CYS A 55 -1.24 9.51 10.69
N ALA A 56 -0.54 10.64 10.85
CA ALA A 56 -0.23 11.20 12.17
C ALA A 56 -1.45 11.82 12.88
N GLN A 57 -2.60 11.91 12.21
CA GLN A 57 -3.83 12.53 12.70
C GLN A 57 -4.99 11.52 12.67
N ALA A 58 -6.11 11.90 12.03
CA ALA A 58 -7.39 11.19 12.10
C ALA A 58 -7.47 9.90 11.27
N GLY A 59 -6.48 9.59 10.43
CA GLY A 59 -6.55 8.46 9.49
C GLY A 59 -7.19 8.83 8.16
N HIS A 60 -7.37 7.82 7.30
CA HIS A 60 -7.94 7.93 5.97
C HIS A 60 -9.05 6.90 5.78
N GLU A 61 -10.28 7.40 5.69
CA GLU A 61 -11.51 6.62 5.53
C GLU A 61 -11.55 5.82 4.22
N ASP A 62 -10.87 6.34 3.19
CA ASP A 62 -10.79 5.68 1.89
C ASP A 62 -9.77 4.51 1.90
N ALA A 63 -8.87 4.41 2.88
CA ALA A 63 -7.92 3.30 2.94
C ALA A 63 -8.58 2.02 3.46
N MET A 64 -8.17 0.85 2.94
CA MET A 64 -8.67 -0.44 3.45
C MET A 64 -8.18 -0.70 4.89
N LEU A 65 -6.99 -0.23 5.21
CA LEU A 65 -6.46 -0.19 6.57
C LEU A 65 -5.88 1.20 6.86
N SER A 66 -6.34 1.83 7.94
CA SER A 66 -5.82 3.13 8.36
C SER A 66 -5.33 3.11 9.80
N PHE A 67 -4.11 3.60 10.00
CA PHE A 67 -3.58 3.93 11.32
C PHE A 67 -3.81 5.40 11.62
N ARG A 68 -4.28 5.68 12.84
CA ARG A 68 -4.42 7.01 13.42
C ARG A 68 -3.24 7.28 14.34
N ASP A 69 -2.92 8.55 14.55
CA ASP A 69 -1.85 9.00 15.44
C ASP A 69 -0.51 8.30 15.19
N ALA A 70 -0.21 7.98 13.94
CA ALA A 70 1.01 7.32 13.50
C ALA A 70 2.18 8.32 13.48
N SER A 71 2.68 8.66 14.66
CA SER A 71 3.87 9.50 14.81
C SER A 71 5.12 8.78 14.29
N VAL A 72 6.18 9.56 14.04
CA VAL A 72 7.47 9.04 13.55
C VAL A 72 8.01 7.95 14.47
N GLU A 73 7.91 8.15 15.79
CA GLU A 73 8.40 7.21 16.79
C GLU A 73 7.65 5.87 16.72
N LYS A 74 6.33 5.90 16.52
CA LYS A 74 5.51 4.69 16.38
C LYS A 74 5.81 3.96 15.08
N ILE A 75 5.99 4.69 13.98
CA ILE A 75 6.38 4.13 12.68
C ILE A 75 7.74 3.44 12.79
N MET A 76 8.73 4.09 13.40
CA MET A 76 10.07 3.53 13.59
C MET A 76 10.04 2.31 14.50
N ARG A 77 9.27 2.35 15.60
CA ARG A 77 9.06 1.20 16.48
C ARG A 77 8.42 0.02 15.74
N LEU A 78 7.43 0.28 14.88
CA LEU A 78 6.83 -0.76 14.03
C LEU A 78 7.89 -1.36 13.09
N ALA A 79 8.71 -0.53 12.44
CA ALA A 79 9.77 -1.00 11.55
C ALA A 79 10.81 -1.87 12.29
N GLU A 80 11.19 -1.50 13.52
CA GLU A 80 12.06 -2.32 14.36
C GLU A 80 11.43 -3.67 14.71
N TRP A 81 10.14 -3.68 15.09
CA TRP A 81 9.42 -4.92 15.35
C TRP A 81 9.35 -5.81 14.12
N VAL A 82 9.06 -5.24 12.94
CA VAL A 82 9.06 -5.99 11.68
C VAL A 82 10.44 -6.58 11.40
N ARG A 83 11.55 -5.85 11.64
CA ARG A 83 12.92 -6.37 11.49
C ARG A 83 13.21 -7.52 12.45
N LYS A 84 12.84 -7.38 13.72
CA LYS A 84 13.00 -8.45 14.73
C LYS A 84 12.20 -9.70 14.33
N LEU A 85 10.94 -9.51 13.94
CA LEU A 85 10.06 -10.60 13.51
C LEU A 85 10.55 -11.24 12.21
N LYS A 86 11.07 -10.49 11.24
CA LYS A 86 11.64 -11.06 10.01
C LYS A 86 12.79 -12.03 10.30
N GLY A 87 13.57 -11.79 11.36
CA GLY A 87 14.66 -12.68 11.79
C GLY A 87 14.20 -13.89 12.62
N THR A 88 13.03 -13.83 13.26
CA THR A 88 12.53 -14.87 14.18
C THR A 88 11.39 -15.70 13.59
N VAL A 89 10.64 -15.16 12.65
CA VAL A 89 9.55 -15.84 11.96
C VAL A 89 10.15 -16.66 10.82
N LYS A 90 10.22 -17.99 10.99
CA LYS A 90 10.33 -18.89 9.82
C LYS A 90 9.10 -18.60 8.97
N VAL A 91 9.29 -18.01 7.79
CA VAL A 91 8.20 -17.81 6.81
C VAL A 91 7.61 -19.20 6.55
N SER A 92 6.49 -19.51 7.19
CA SER A 92 5.80 -20.75 6.90
C SER A 92 5.39 -20.68 5.44
N GLN A 93 5.72 -21.74 4.71
CA GLN A 93 5.44 -21.88 3.29
C GLN A 93 3.92 -21.98 3.07
N VAL A 94 3.21 -20.84 3.12
CA VAL A 94 1.78 -20.77 2.83
C VAL A 94 1.54 -20.41 1.35
N VAL A 95 2.58 -19.98 0.62
CA VAL A 95 2.50 -19.58 -0.81
C VAL A 95 3.08 -20.64 -1.76
N SER A 96 2.91 -21.93 -1.47
CA SER A 96 3.25 -23.02 -2.43
C SER A 96 2.04 -23.78 -2.98
N LYS A 97 0.81 -23.38 -2.67
CA LYS A 97 -0.42 -24.05 -3.14
C LYS A 97 -1.42 -23.13 -3.87
N SER A 98 -0.93 -22.32 -4.81
CA SER A 98 -1.82 -21.70 -5.82
C SER A 98 -1.30 -21.84 -7.25
N GLY A 99 -0.53 -22.90 -7.52
CA GLY A 99 -0.13 -23.30 -8.86
C GLY A 99 -0.33 -24.80 -9.09
N ALA A 100 -1.59 -25.24 -9.26
CA ALA A 100 -1.94 -26.49 -9.95
C ALA A 100 -3.47 -26.60 -10.16
N SER A 101 -3.89 -26.75 -11.42
CA SER A 101 -5.20 -27.26 -11.95
C SER A 101 -6.46 -26.44 -11.61
N ASN A 102 -7.36 -26.09 -12.55
CA ASN A 102 -7.77 -26.72 -13.82
C ASN A 102 -7.81 -25.73 -14.99
#